data_AF-A0A3B1DJC7-F1
#
_entry.id   AF-A0A3B1DJC7-F1
#
_cell.length_a   1.000
_cell.length_b   1.000
_cell.length_c   1.000
_cell.angle_alpha   90.00
_cell.angle_beta   90.00
_cell.angle_gamma   90.00
#
_symmetry.space_group_name_H-M   'P 1'
#
loop_
_entity.id
_entity.type
_entity.pdbx_description
1 polymer ?
#
loop_
_entity_poly.entity_id
_entity_poly.type
_entity_poly.pdbx_seq_one_letter_code
_entity_poly.pdbx_strand_id
1 'polypeptide(L)'
;MLFHLLRCVNRSIIITLSVILFIFVAQQSDAVEPDVLPNTKQLMPNKMALDKRMVAGIDKFATRALKEARDARLKAWLHNFNTLEHGAFQKKMTEKRDQLKTIIGAVDQRVKTKRLEYRGLLGSIKNTKKVKANGNQRVEEIQIYASLVRWQVLDGVTAEGVLLSPGLTPSAEKPQRKGYVIVIPDAAWTPEQLIGCNRFRQTVKKNNTGNKPVRKEFVEKSKAEDAMIESIGETNQMAAEIASQGCYVLIPLLINRESTYSGHPDIFQTNIPHREWIYRMSFEMGRHIIGYELQKVLAAVDLCATGTISKTNLELKTERKALPIGVVGIGEGGQLALLAGAVDTRIDSTMVCGYFDQREKVYQEPIYRNIWNQLNEFGDAELASMIAPRTLTVEACIAPELQGPSVAAKGHRSNAAPGIIKTPDIKSIQIEFKRAQNYFKKLGVEENISLSISKKGKGPAGSDAGLQSFLKGLEIKQNIANQRNWEFINLRTTLSGQLTFEDEGNVLNEEIVLPLSYLGFQRYKSDLPEARQRRQFKELTVYTQKLLQTSAKKRNKFWKKANRKSLKKWEKSSQWYRDYIHEEVFGKLPEPTMPLNPKS
;
A
#
# COMPACT_ATOMS: atom_id res chain seq x y z
N MET A 1 106.41 28.89 -19.71
CA MET A 1 105.39 28.33 -18.78
C MET A 1 104.24 29.33 -18.53
N LEU A 2 103.73 30.05 -19.54
CA LEU A 2 102.62 31.01 -19.36
C LEU A 2 101.74 31.22 -20.62
N PHE A 3 101.72 30.27 -21.57
CA PHE A 3 100.97 30.38 -22.83
C PHE A 3 100.03 29.18 -23.12
N HIS A 4 99.76 28.34 -22.12
CA HIS A 4 98.85 27.18 -22.25
C HIS A 4 97.63 27.20 -21.32
N LEU A 5 97.47 28.23 -20.49
CA LEU A 5 96.33 28.36 -19.56
C LEU A 5 95.23 29.34 -20.00
N LEU A 6 95.45 30.13 -21.05
CA LEU A 6 94.51 31.18 -21.50
C LEU A 6 93.57 30.77 -22.65
N ARG A 7 93.70 29.57 -23.23
CA ARG A 7 92.79 29.07 -24.29
C ARG A 7 91.65 28.15 -23.79
N CYS A 8 91.73 27.62 -22.57
CA CYS A 8 90.66 26.78 -22.00
C CYS A 8 89.60 27.55 -21.19
N VAL A 9 89.94 28.73 -20.65
CA VAL A 9 89.00 29.48 -19.79
C VAL A 9 87.90 30.18 -20.60
N ASN A 10 88.19 30.63 -21.83
CA ASN A 10 87.22 31.35 -22.66
C ASN A 10 86.14 30.44 -23.31
N ARG A 11 86.43 29.15 -23.58
CA ARG A 11 85.40 28.24 -24.12
C ARG A 11 84.40 27.81 -23.04
N SER A 12 84.85 27.54 -21.82
CA SER A 12 83.96 27.15 -20.73
C SER A 12 83.06 28.29 -20.27
N ILE A 13 83.56 29.54 -20.24
CA ILE A 13 82.76 30.73 -19.88
C ILE A 13 81.75 31.09 -20.98
N ILE A 14 82.10 30.97 -22.26
CA ILE A 14 81.16 31.22 -23.36
C ILE A 14 80.10 30.12 -23.44
N ILE A 15 80.45 28.86 -23.18
CA ILE A 15 79.46 27.76 -23.15
C ILE A 15 78.57 27.85 -21.91
N THR A 16 79.09 28.24 -20.74
CA THR A 16 78.24 28.47 -19.54
C THR A 16 77.37 29.72 -19.67
N LEU A 17 77.86 30.82 -20.23
CA LEU A 17 77.02 32.00 -20.52
C LEU A 17 75.96 31.71 -21.59
N SER A 18 76.28 30.92 -22.62
CA SER A 18 75.30 30.52 -23.65
C SER A 18 74.27 29.54 -23.12
N VAL A 19 74.66 28.62 -22.22
CA VAL A 19 73.74 27.70 -21.54
C VAL A 19 72.90 28.42 -20.49
N ILE A 20 73.46 29.39 -19.76
CA ILE A 20 72.70 30.24 -18.81
C ILE A 20 71.75 31.17 -19.57
N LEU A 21 72.14 31.71 -20.74
CA LEU A 21 71.28 32.52 -21.60
C LEU A 21 70.19 31.66 -22.28
N PHE A 22 70.48 30.41 -22.66
CA PHE A 22 69.45 29.46 -23.13
C PHE A 22 68.52 29.00 -22.02
N ILE A 23 69.00 28.87 -20.77
CA ILE A 23 68.17 28.53 -19.60
C ILE A 23 67.32 29.74 -19.17
N PHE A 24 67.83 30.98 -19.30
CA PHE A 24 67.04 32.19 -19.03
C PHE A 24 66.03 32.50 -20.14
N VAL A 25 66.36 32.27 -21.42
CA VAL A 25 65.43 32.45 -22.55
C VAL A 25 64.39 31.33 -22.61
N ALA A 26 64.69 30.12 -22.12
CA ALA A 26 63.70 29.05 -22.00
C ALA A 26 62.75 29.18 -20.78
N GLN A 27 62.99 30.15 -19.88
CA GLN A 27 62.12 30.41 -18.71
C GLN A 27 61.11 31.55 -18.91
N GLN A 28 61.07 32.19 -20.07
CA GLN A 28 59.90 32.97 -20.52
C GLN A 28 59.11 32.16 -21.56
N SER A 29 58.67 30.97 -21.15
CA SER A 29 57.35 30.56 -21.61
C SER A 29 56.39 31.33 -20.72
N ASP A 30 55.78 32.38 -21.26
CA ASP A 30 54.50 32.85 -20.73
C ASP A 30 53.65 31.59 -20.59
N ALA A 31 53.41 31.18 -19.35
CA ALA A 31 52.43 30.15 -19.08
C ALA A 31 51.14 30.71 -19.67
N VAL A 32 50.72 30.18 -20.83
CA VAL A 32 49.48 30.54 -21.49
C VAL A 32 48.42 30.46 -20.41
N GLU A 33 47.94 31.63 -19.97
CA GLU A 33 46.87 31.70 -19.00
C GLU A 33 45.72 30.93 -19.67
N PRO A 34 45.22 29.85 -19.04
CA PRO A 34 44.29 28.95 -19.72
C PRO A 34 43.11 29.77 -20.20
N ASP A 35 42.80 29.74 -21.50
CA ASP A 35 41.74 30.53 -22.14
C ASP A 35 40.44 30.48 -21.30
N VAL A 36 40.24 31.48 -20.44
CA VAL A 36 39.02 31.61 -19.64
C VAL A 36 38.05 32.44 -20.48
N LEU A 37 36.87 31.90 -20.77
CA LEU A 37 35.86 32.65 -21.53
C LEU A 37 35.49 33.95 -20.79
N PRO A 38 35.08 35.01 -21.51
CA PRO A 38 34.66 36.25 -20.87
C PRO A 38 33.56 36.00 -19.81
N ASN A 39 33.75 36.54 -18.61
CA ASN A 39 32.89 36.37 -17.44
C ASN A 39 32.84 34.95 -16.82
N THR A 40 33.81 34.07 -17.10
CA THR A 40 33.93 32.76 -16.43
C THR A 40 35.16 32.70 -15.51
N LYS A 41 35.24 31.67 -14.65
CA LYS A 41 36.45 31.32 -13.88
C LYS A 41 36.98 29.98 -14.34
N GLN A 42 38.28 29.72 -14.20
CA GLN A 42 38.84 28.42 -14.58
C GLN A 42 38.18 27.26 -13.82
N LEU A 43 37.79 26.20 -14.54
CA LEU A 43 37.32 24.95 -13.95
C LEU A 43 38.49 24.16 -13.37
N MET A 44 38.85 24.46 -12.12
CA MET A 44 39.92 23.74 -11.43
C MET A 44 39.60 22.24 -11.28
N PRO A 45 40.56 21.34 -11.55
CA PRO A 45 40.40 19.90 -11.32
C PRO A 45 40.12 19.67 -9.84
N ASN A 46 38.91 19.17 -9.55
CA ASN A 46 38.45 18.95 -8.18
C ASN A 46 38.71 17.48 -7.79
N LYS A 47 38.89 17.19 -6.49
CA LYS A 47 39.13 15.81 -6.00
C LYS A 47 37.97 14.84 -6.31
N MET A 48 36.79 15.37 -6.61
CA MET A 48 35.59 14.60 -6.94
C MET A 48 35.11 14.94 -8.35
N ALA A 49 34.79 13.90 -9.12
CA ALA A 49 34.22 14.01 -10.46
C ALA A 49 32.92 14.84 -10.48
N LEU A 50 32.69 15.57 -11.58
CA LEU A 50 31.62 16.56 -11.69
C LEU A 50 30.22 15.96 -11.56
N ASP A 51 30.01 14.78 -12.12
CA ASP A 51 28.79 13.97 -12.01
C ASP A 51 28.44 13.67 -10.54
N LYS A 52 29.41 13.21 -9.75
CA LYS A 52 29.24 12.94 -8.31
C LYS A 52 28.90 14.21 -7.53
N ARG A 53 29.50 15.34 -7.90
CA ARG A 53 29.19 16.66 -7.29
C ARG A 53 27.77 17.09 -7.61
N MET A 54 27.32 16.90 -8.85
CA MET A 54 25.96 17.22 -9.27
C MET A 54 24.93 16.37 -8.51
N VAL A 55 25.14 15.06 -8.44
CA VAL A 55 24.27 14.14 -7.69
C VAL A 55 24.20 14.53 -6.20
N ALA A 56 25.34 14.80 -5.57
CA ALA A 56 25.37 15.24 -4.17
C ALA A 56 24.65 16.59 -3.95
N GLY A 57 24.74 17.52 -4.90
CA GLY A 57 24.01 18.79 -4.88
C GLY A 57 22.49 18.59 -4.97
N ILE A 58 22.04 17.73 -5.89
CA ILE A 58 20.63 17.38 -6.06
C ILE A 58 20.08 16.69 -4.80
N ASP A 59 20.82 15.74 -4.23
CA ASP A 59 20.43 15.04 -3.01
C ASP A 59 20.25 16.00 -1.83
N LYS A 60 21.20 16.94 -1.65
CA LYS A 60 21.10 17.98 -0.63
C LYS A 60 19.89 18.89 -0.85
N PHE A 61 19.62 19.28 -2.09
CA PHE A 61 18.45 20.08 -2.44
C PHE A 61 17.14 19.34 -2.13
N ALA A 62 17.01 18.10 -2.59
CA ALA A 62 15.82 17.27 -2.39
C ALA A 62 15.55 17.00 -0.91
N THR A 63 16.59 16.68 -0.13
CA THR A 63 16.48 16.47 1.31
C THR A 63 16.01 17.73 2.05
N ARG A 64 16.51 18.91 1.65
CA ARG A 64 16.04 20.19 2.20
C ARG A 64 14.59 20.45 1.83
N ALA A 65 14.21 20.25 0.57
CA ALA A 65 12.84 20.43 0.09
C ALA A 65 11.85 19.52 0.84
N LEU A 66 12.21 18.28 1.15
CA LEU A 66 11.37 17.38 1.96
C LEU A 66 11.11 17.94 3.37
N LYS A 67 12.12 18.53 4.00
CA LYS A 67 11.97 19.18 5.31
C LYS A 67 11.09 20.43 5.24
N GLU A 68 11.34 21.28 4.25
CA GLU A 68 10.58 22.52 4.05
C GLU A 68 9.10 22.24 3.73
N ALA A 69 8.81 21.22 2.90
CA ALA A 69 7.46 20.80 2.57
C ALA A 69 6.66 20.38 3.81
N ARG A 70 7.29 19.65 4.74
CA ARG A 70 6.67 19.26 6.01
C ARG A 70 6.29 20.48 6.86
N ASP A 71 7.20 21.44 7.00
CA ASP A 71 6.96 22.64 7.81
C ASP A 71 5.90 23.55 7.18
N ALA A 72 5.92 23.69 5.85
CA ALA A 72 4.92 24.44 5.10
C ALA A 72 3.52 23.81 5.23
N ARG A 73 3.43 22.48 5.07
CA ARG A 73 2.18 21.71 5.24
C ARG A 73 1.60 21.91 6.63
N LEU A 74 2.40 21.74 7.69
CA LEU A 74 1.94 21.91 9.07
C LEU A 74 1.33 23.30 9.30
N LYS A 75 1.99 24.37 8.81
CA LYS A 75 1.47 25.74 8.91
C LYS A 75 0.15 25.91 8.16
N ALA A 76 0.07 25.41 6.92
CA ALA A 76 -1.11 25.54 6.08
C ALA A 76 -2.33 24.82 6.69
N TRP A 77 -2.14 23.59 7.19
CA TRP A 77 -3.21 22.84 7.82
C TRP A 77 -3.68 23.49 9.12
N LEU A 78 -2.76 23.86 10.01
CA LEU A 78 -3.11 24.53 11.27
C LEU A 78 -3.81 25.88 11.05
N HIS A 79 -3.43 26.63 10.02
CA HIS A 79 -4.14 27.86 9.64
C HIS A 79 -5.61 27.57 9.35
N ASN A 80 -5.90 26.59 8.47
CA ASN A 80 -7.27 26.20 8.13
C ASN A 80 -8.10 25.79 9.35
N PHE A 81 -7.50 25.12 10.34
CA PHE A 81 -8.19 24.73 11.58
C PHE A 81 -8.50 25.90 12.51
N ASN A 82 -7.70 26.96 12.50
CA ASN A 82 -7.86 28.08 13.43
C ASN A 82 -8.74 29.20 12.89
N THR A 83 -8.83 29.35 11.56
CA THR A 83 -9.44 30.52 10.92
C THR A 83 -10.77 30.23 10.23
N LEU A 84 -11.06 28.97 9.90
CA LEU A 84 -12.28 28.63 9.17
C LEU A 84 -13.44 28.33 10.13
N GLU A 85 -14.58 28.99 9.88
CA GLU A 85 -15.86 28.58 10.46
C GLU A 85 -16.23 27.15 10.02
N HIS A 86 -17.11 26.48 10.77
CA HIS A 86 -17.40 25.05 10.60
C HIS A 86 -17.82 24.66 9.15
N GLY A 87 -18.69 25.45 8.51
CA GLY A 87 -19.12 25.20 7.14
C GLY A 87 -18.01 25.38 6.10
N ALA A 88 -17.16 26.40 6.27
CA ALA A 88 -16.02 26.65 5.40
C ALA A 88 -14.94 25.57 5.56
N PHE A 89 -14.73 25.07 6.78
CA PHE A 89 -13.84 23.96 7.07
C PHE A 89 -14.30 22.67 6.37
N GLN A 90 -15.59 22.32 6.46
CA GLN A 90 -16.12 21.13 5.77
C GLN A 90 -15.96 21.20 4.25
N LYS A 91 -16.24 22.37 3.65
CA LYS A 91 -16.00 22.61 2.22
C LYS A 91 -14.52 22.41 1.87
N LYS A 92 -13.62 22.96 2.68
CA LYS A 92 -12.18 22.82 2.47
C LYS A 92 -11.71 21.37 2.57
N MET A 93 -12.24 20.61 3.53
CA MET A 93 -11.95 19.18 3.66
C MET A 93 -12.45 18.38 2.46
N THR A 94 -13.61 18.75 1.89
CA THR A 94 -14.11 18.12 0.64
C THR A 94 -13.18 18.41 -0.54
N GLU A 95 -12.71 19.65 -0.71
CA GLU A 95 -11.70 19.99 -1.73
C GLU A 95 -10.42 19.15 -1.57
N LYS A 96 -9.93 19.00 -0.32
CA LYS A 96 -8.77 18.17 -0.01
C LYS A 96 -9.00 16.68 -0.30
N ARG A 97 -10.20 16.16 -0.03
CA ARG A 97 -10.57 14.77 -0.40
C ARG A 97 -10.56 14.57 -1.90
N ASP A 98 -11.07 15.53 -2.67
CA ASP A 98 -11.08 15.42 -4.13
C ASP A 98 -9.67 15.54 -4.70
N GLN A 99 -8.84 16.45 -4.17
CA GLN A 99 -7.41 16.52 -4.50
C GLN A 99 -6.70 15.19 -4.19
N LEU A 100 -6.97 14.60 -3.02
CA LEU A 100 -6.41 13.30 -2.63
C LEU A 100 -6.83 12.19 -3.60
N LYS A 101 -8.11 12.09 -3.96
CA LYS A 101 -8.61 11.13 -4.97
C LYS A 101 -7.91 11.31 -6.31
N THR A 102 -7.64 12.56 -6.72
CA THR A 102 -6.94 12.86 -7.96
C THR A 102 -5.49 12.36 -7.94
N ILE A 103 -4.71 12.69 -6.91
CA ILE A 103 -3.28 12.31 -6.87
C ILE A 103 -3.08 10.79 -6.72
N ILE A 104 -3.97 10.10 -6.01
CA ILE A 104 -3.91 8.64 -5.88
C ILE A 104 -4.53 7.92 -7.08
N GLY A 105 -5.13 8.64 -8.03
CA GLY A 105 -5.75 8.07 -9.22
C GLY A 105 -7.08 7.34 -8.98
N ALA A 106 -7.77 7.58 -7.86
CA ALA A 106 -9.08 7.01 -7.55
C ALA A 106 -10.24 7.86 -8.10
N VAL A 107 -10.15 8.26 -9.37
CA VAL A 107 -11.11 9.20 -10.01
C VAL A 107 -12.11 8.54 -10.95
N ASP A 108 -11.93 7.25 -11.23
CA ASP A 108 -12.81 6.52 -12.14
C ASP A 108 -14.17 6.23 -11.49
N GLN A 109 -15.22 6.31 -12.30
CA GLN A 109 -16.58 6.08 -11.84
C GLN A 109 -16.80 4.60 -11.55
N ARG A 110 -17.13 4.28 -10.29
CA ARG A 110 -17.53 2.93 -9.90
C ARG A 110 -18.86 2.53 -10.50
N VAL A 111 -18.99 1.24 -10.80
CA VAL A 111 -20.25 0.63 -11.26
C VAL A 111 -21.22 0.55 -10.08
N LYS A 112 -22.49 0.87 -10.33
CA LYS A 112 -23.56 0.71 -9.33
C LYS A 112 -23.88 -0.78 -9.17
N THR A 113 -23.08 -1.47 -8.38
CA THR A 113 -23.24 -2.91 -8.12
C THR A 113 -24.38 -3.12 -7.14
N LYS A 114 -25.39 -3.90 -7.55
CA LYS A 114 -26.56 -4.17 -6.71
C LYS A 114 -26.34 -5.32 -5.73
N ARG A 115 -25.42 -6.27 -5.97
CA ARG A 115 -25.25 -7.45 -5.12
C ARG A 115 -23.81 -7.96 -5.08
N LEU A 116 -23.46 -8.55 -3.94
CA LEU A 116 -22.26 -9.36 -3.75
C LEU A 116 -22.49 -10.76 -4.36
N GLU A 117 -21.60 -11.21 -5.24
CA GLU A 117 -21.67 -12.55 -5.84
C GLU A 117 -21.01 -13.57 -4.90
N TYR A 118 -21.76 -14.60 -4.50
CA TYR A 118 -21.24 -15.71 -3.72
C TYR A 118 -20.71 -16.79 -4.63
N ARG A 119 -19.42 -17.12 -4.46
CA ARG A 119 -18.71 -18.10 -5.30
C ARG A 119 -18.69 -19.49 -4.68
N GLY A 120 -18.72 -19.57 -3.34
CA GLY A 120 -18.76 -20.84 -2.62
C GLY A 120 -18.47 -20.67 -1.13
N LEU A 121 -18.63 -21.75 -0.36
CA LEU A 121 -18.29 -21.78 1.06
C LEU A 121 -16.88 -22.35 1.24
N LEU A 122 -16.02 -21.58 1.91
CA LEU A 122 -14.64 -21.97 2.18
C LEU A 122 -14.55 -22.83 3.44
N GLY A 123 -15.30 -22.53 4.49
CA GLY A 123 -15.25 -23.29 5.74
C GLY A 123 -15.97 -22.59 6.86
N SER A 124 -15.71 -23.05 8.07
CA SER A 124 -16.15 -22.35 9.28
C SER A 124 -14.99 -22.12 10.23
N ILE A 125 -14.98 -20.97 10.89
CA ILE A 125 -14.07 -20.67 12.00
C ILE A 125 -14.84 -20.90 13.28
N LYS A 126 -14.24 -21.63 14.21
CA LYS A 126 -14.88 -21.99 15.47
C LYS A 126 -14.05 -21.55 16.66
N ASN A 127 -14.73 -21.20 17.75
CA ASN A 127 -14.11 -21.01 19.05
C ASN A 127 -14.96 -21.72 20.11
N THR A 128 -14.33 -22.65 20.80
CA THR A 128 -14.99 -23.54 21.75
C THR A 128 -14.60 -23.15 23.16
N LYS A 129 -15.57 -22.68 23.94
CA LYS A 129 -15.38 -22.33 25.34
C LYS A 129 -16.01 -23.38 26.23
N LYS A 130 -15.21 -23.97 27.13
CA LYS A 130 -15.72 -24.81 28.22
C LYS A 130 -16.19 -23.91 29.36
N VAL A 131 -17.49 -23.84 29.60
CA VAL A 131 -18.08 -23.08 30.70
C VAL A 131 -18.56 -24.07 31.77
N LYS A 132 -18.16 -23.87 33.03
CA LYS A 132 -18.73 -24.60 34.16
C LYS A 132 -19.99 -23.86 34.61
N ALA A 133 -21.15 -24.49 34.51
CA ALA A 133 -22.41 -23.99 35.05
C ALA A 133 -23.10 -25.10 35.83
N ASN A 134 -23.40 -24.87 37.11
CA ASN A 134 -24.12 -25.81 38.00
C ASN A 134 -23.56 -27.24 38.01
N GLY A 135 -22.24 -27.41 38.17
CA GLY A 135 -21.60 -28.74 38.22
C GLY A 135 -21.49 -29.46 36.88
N ASN A 136 -22.23 -29.05 35.85
CA ASN A 136 -22.14 -29.58 34.49
C ASN A 136 -21.25 -28.71 33.60
N GLN A 137 -20.42 -29.34 32.79
CA GLN A 137 -19.67 -28.66 31.72
C GLN A 137 -20.61 -28.37 30.56
N ARG A 138 -20.85 -27.09 30.26
CA ARG A 138 -21.53 -26.66 29.05
C ARG A 138 -20.51 -26.10 28.07
N VAL A 139 -20.58 -26.55 26.82
CA VAL A 139 -19.72 -26.04 25.75
C VAL A 139 -20.49 -24.97 25.00
N GLU A 140 -19.99 -23.73 25.03
CA GLU A 140 -20.46 -22.67 24.15
C GLU A 140 -19.52 -22.61 22.94
N GLU A 141 -20.07 -22.85 21.75
CA GLU A 141 -19.35 -22.82 20.49
C GLU A 141 -19.82 -21.60 19.69
N ILE A 142 -18.92 -20.70 19.32
CA ILE A 142 -19.21 -19.64 18.34
C ILE A 142 -18.78 -20.14 16.97
N GLN A 143 -19.70 -20.15 16.00
CA GLN A 143 -19.42 -20.56 14.63
C GLN A 143 -19.53 -19.37 13.67
N ILE A 144 -18.50 -19.18 12.84
CA ILE A 144 -18.42 -18.15 11.80
C ILE A 144 -18.25 -18.85 10.45
N TYR A 145 -19.04 -18.51 9.44
CA TYR A 145 -18.90 -19.07 8.10
C TYR A 145 -18.06 -18.18 7.20
N ALA A 146 -17.07 -18.75 6.53
CA ALA A 146 -16.23 -18.06 5.55
C ALA A 146 -16.68 -18.42 4.13
N SER A 147 -17.14 -17.45 3.35
CA SER A 147 -17.58 -17.62 1.94
C SER A 147 -16.66 -16.87 0.98
N LEU A 148 -16.34 -17.47 -0.17
CA LEU A 148 -15.69 -16.78 -1.28
C LEU A 148 -16.69 -15.86 -1.96
N VAL A 149 -16.27 -14.62 -2.23
CA VAL A 149 -17.15 -13.59 -2.80
C VAL A 149 -16.46 -12.77 -3.87
N ARG A 150 -17.26 -12.19 -4.77
CA ARG A 150 -16.83 -11.30 -5.86
C ARG A 150 -17.80 -10.13 -5.99
N TRP A 151 -17.28 -8.95 -6.34
CA TRP A 151 -18.11 -7.78 -6.64
C TRP A 151 -17.52 -6.94 -7.77
N GLN A 152 -18.40 -6.30 -8.54
CA GLN A 152 -18.01 -5.38 -9.61
C GLN A 152 -17.55 -4.04 -9.03
N VAL A 153 -16.45 -3.49 -9.57
CA VAL A 153 -15.83 -2.25 -9.10
C VAL A 153 -15.86 -1.18 -10.19
N LEU A 154 -15.15 -1.41 -11.30
CA LEU A 154 -15.14 -0.56 -12.50
C LEU A 154 -15.65 -1.36 -13.69
N ASP A 155 -15.89 -0.73 -14.84
CA ASP A 155 -16.23 -1.45 -16.07
C ASP A 155 -15.11 -2.45 -16.45
N GLY A 156 -15.40 -3.75 -16.37
CA GLY A 156 -14.44 -4.83 -16.62
C GLY A 156 -13.45 -5.13 -15.48
N VAL A 157 -13.57 -4.48 -14.32
CA VAL A 157 -12.74 -4.75 -13.13
C VAL A 157 -13.60 -5.21 -11.97
N THR A 158 -13.25 -6.36 -11.44
CA THR A 158 -13.87 -6.95 -10.24
C THR A 158 -12.91 -7.01 -9.08
N ALA A 159 -13.46 -7.07 -7.88
CA ALA A 159 -12.75 -7.42 -6.68
C ALA A 159 -13.24 -8.79 -6.20
N GLU A 160 -12.32 -9.56 -5.65
CA GLU A 160 -12.58 -10.89 -5.10
C GLU A 160 -12.03 -10.96 -3.68
N GLY A 161 -12.62 -11.78 -2.82
CA GLY A 161 -12.27 -11.83 -1.42
C GLY A 161 -12.98 -12.93 -0.65
N VAL A 162 -12.92 -12.83 0.68
CA VAL A 162 -13.65 -13.70 1.61
C VAL A 162 -14.62 -12.86 2.43
N LEU A 163 -15.85 -13.34 2.62
CA LEU A 163 -16.83 -12.79 3.53
C LEU A 163 -16.99 -13.73 4.73
N LEU A 164 -16.80 -13.21 5.94
CA LEU A 164 -17.17 -13.86 7.18
C LEU A 164 -18.59 -13.43 7.59
N SER A 165 -19.43 -14.39 7.92
CA SER A 165 -20.73 -14.11 8.55
C SER A 165 -20.53 -13.66 10.01
N PRO A 166 -21.50 -12.93 10.58
CA PRO A 166 -21.58 -12.75 12.02
C PRO A 166 -21.47 -14.09 12.75
N GLY A 167 -20.78 -14.10 13.90
CA GLY A 167 -20.69 -15.26 14.77
C GLY A 167 -22.08 -15.72 15.22
N LEU A 168 -22.32 -17.02 15.13
CA LEU A 168 -23.54 -17.69 15.55
C LEU A 168 -23.27 -18.45 16.84
N THR A 169 -24.14 -18.27 17.83
CA THR A 169 -24.17 -19.11 19.03
C THR A 169 -25.38 -20.05 18.97
N PRO A 170 -25.26 -21.31 19.45
CA PRO A 170 -26.35 -22.29 19.45
C PRO A 170 -27.63 -21.81 20.15
N SER A 171 -27.49 -20.88 21.10
CA SER A 171 -28.57 -20.29 21.87
C SER A 171 -29.26 -19.09 21.19
N ALA A 172 -28.74 -18.57 20.08
CA ALA A 172 -29.32 -17.42 19.39
C ALA A 172 -30.26 -17.88 18.28
N GLU A 173 -31.56 -17.58 18.41
CA GLU A 173 -32.56 -17.84 17.36
C GLU A 173 -32.28 -17.10 16.04
N LYS A 174 -31.57 -15.95 16.09
CA LYS A 174 -31.13 -15.18 14.91
C LYS A 174 -29.77 -14.49 15.13
N PRO A 175 -28.90 -14.40 14.11
CA PRO A 175 -27.66 -13.63 14.18
C PRO A 175 -27.96 -12.14 14.39
N GLN A 176 -27.48 -11.55 15.49
CA GLN A 176 -27.56 -10.12 15.71
C GLN A 176 -26.55 -9.40 14.80
N ARG A 177 -27.05 -8.69 13.80
CA ARG A 177 -26.23 -7.92 12.84
C ARG A 177 -25.94 -6.55 13.44
N LYS A 178 -24.68 -6.29 13.77
CA LYS A 178 -24.26 -5.05 14.44
C LYS A 178 -23.48 -4.08 13.57
N GLY A 179 -22.84 -4.55 12.50
CA GLY A 179 -22.01 -3.70 11.65
C GLY A 179 -21.44 -4.41 10.42
N TYR A 180 -20.83 -3.63 9.54
CA TYR A 180 -20.01 -4.11 8.43
C TYR A 180 -18.57 -3.69 8.66
N VAL A 181 -17.62 -4.60 8.51
CA VAL A 181 -16.20 -4.29 8.62
C VAL A 181 -15.45 -4.80 7.41
N ILE A 182 -14.66 -3.93 6.78
CA ILE A 182 -13.75 -4.32 5.70
C ILE A 182 -12.36 -4.49 6.32
N VAL A 183 -11.84 -5.71 6.34
CA VAL A 183 -10.49 -6.01 6.87
C VAL A 183 -9.55 -6.23 5.70
N ILE A 184 -8.62 -5.30 5.49
CA ILE A 184 -7.72 -5.26 4.35
C ILE A 184 -6.38 -5.90 4.75
N PRO A 185 -5.98 -7.04 4.14
CA PRO A 185 -4.70 -7.68 4.42
C PRO A 185 -3.53 -6.85 3.87
N ASP A 186 -2.31 -7.20 4.28
CA ASP A 186 -1.12 -6.79 3.52
C ASP A 186 -1.08 -7.52 2.17
N ALA A 187 -0.44 -6.93 1.16
CA ALA A 187 -0.28 -7.55 -0.16
C ALA A 187 0.56 -8.85 -0.16
N ALA A 188 1.27 -9.17 0.91
CA ALA A 188 1.95 -10.45 1.10
C ALA A 188 0.99 -11.58 1.49
N TRP A 189 -0.23 -11.27 1.93
CA TRP A 189 -1.17 -12.25 2.45
C TRP A 189 -2.41 -12.38 1.58
N THR A 190 -2.88 -13.61 1.45
CA THR A 190 -4.20 -13.90 0.92
C THR A 190 -5.29 -13.73 2.00
N PRO A 191 -6.54 -13.42 1.62
CA PRO A 191 -7.67 -13.43 2.53
C PRO A 191 -7.81 -14.74 3.31
N GLU A 192 -7.46 -15.87 2.68
CA GLU A 192 -7.47 -17.20 3.29
C GLU A 192 -6.42 -17.37 4.37
N GLN A 193 -5.18 -16.89 4.14
CA GLN A 193 -4.14 -16.91 5.17
C GLN A 193 -4.55 -16.07 6.38
N LEU A 194 -5.17 -14.90 6.16
CA LEU A 194 -5.59 -14.01 7.25
C LEU A 194 -6.65 -14.64 8.19
N ILE A 195 -7.35 -15.69 7.75
CA ILE A 195 -8.35 -16.40 8.57
C ILE A 195 -7.86 -17.78 9.02
N GLY A 196 -6.57 -18.09 8.87
CA GLY A 196 -5.95 -19.36 9.26
C GLY A 196 -6.22 -20.53 8.30
N CYS A 197 -6.62 -20.27 7.05
CA CYS A 197 -6.86 -21.32 6.07
C CYS A 197 -5.55 -21.73 5.35
N ASN A 198 -4.79 -22.65 5.97
CA ASN A 198 -3.42 -23.00 5.56
C ASN A 198 -3.29 -24.05 4.43
N ARG A 199 -4.41 -24.56 3.87
CA ARG A 199 -4.38 -25.69 2.92
C ARG A 199 -4.01 -25.33 1.48
N PHE A 200 -3.75 -24.06 1.15
CA PHE A 200 -3.41 -23.65 -0.22
C PHE A 200 -1.91 -23.62 -0.52
N ARG A 201 -1.03 -23.95 0.45
CA ARG A 201 0.35 -24.31 0.12
C ARG A 201 0.30 -25.57 -0.74
N GLN A 202 0.46 -25.42 -2.05
CA GLN A 202 1.00 -26.50 -2.86
C GLN A 202 2.35 -26.82 -2.24
N THR A 203 2.40 -27.88 -1.44
CA THR A 203 3.64 -28.58 -1.19
C THR A 203 4.12 -29.03 -2.56
N VAL A 204 5.06 -28.26 -3.13
CA VAL A 204 5.94 -28.78 -4.18
C VAL A 204 6.59 -29.99 -3.54
N LYS A 205 6.04 -31.18 -3.80
CA LYS A 205 6.70 -32.43 -3.45
C LYS A 205 8.05 -32.36 -4.12
N LYS A 206 9.12 -32.22 -3.33
CA LYS A 206 10.45 -32.58 -3.77
C LYS A 206 10.33 -34.03 -4.20
N ASN A 207 10.38 -34.28 -5.51
CA ASN A 207 10.61 -35.61 -6.02
C ASN A 207 11.99 -36.00 -5.50
N ASN A 208 12.01 -36.80 -4.43
CA ASN A 208 13.17 -37.56 -4.02
C ASN A 208 13.36 -38.69 -5.04
N THR A 209 13.84 -38.33 -6.22
CA THR A 209 14.54 -39.26 -7.11
C THR A 209 15.96 -38.74 -7.18
N GLY A 210 16.85 -39.45 -6.53
CA GLY A 210 18.23 -39.02 -6.31
C GLY A 210 18.96 -38.78 -7.63
N ASN A 211 19.64 -37.64 -7.72
CA ASN A 211 21.08 -37.64 -8.00
C ASN A 211 21.72 -36.26 -7.80
N LYS A 212 22.85 -36.30 -7.10
CA LYS A 212 23.93 -35.29 -6.89
C LYS A 212 23.63 -34.02 -6.05
N PRO A 213 24.55 -33.68 -5.12
CA PRO A 213 24.42 -32.48 -4.30
C PRO A 213 24.81 -31.26 -5.12
N VAL A 214 23.86 -30.36 -5.36
CA VAL A 214 24.18 -29.01 -5.84
C VAL A 214 24.66 -28.19 -4.64
N ARG A 215 25.84 -27.59 -4.77
CA ARG A 215 26.52 -26.76 -3.78
C ARG A 215 25.56 -25.72 -3.19
N LYS A 216 25.51 -25.66 -1.85
CA LYS A 216 24.90 -24.57 -1.09
C LYS A 216 25.74 -23.30 -1.29
N GLU A 217 25.33 -22.43 -2.20
CA GLU A 217 25.79 -21.04 -2.17
C GLU A 217 24.91 -20.25 -1.18
N PHE A 218 25.60 -19.56 -0.29
CA PHE A 218 25.09 -18.84 0.86
C PHE A 218 24.16 -17.68 0.45
N VAL A 219 22.90 -17.75 0.90
CA VAL A 219 22.07 -16.58 1.21
C VAL A 219 21.49 -16.83 2.60
N GLU A 220 22.34 -16.69 3.62
CA GLU A 220 21.96 -16.72 5.04
C GLU A 220 21.75 -15.28 5.52
N LYS A 221 20.47 -14.84 5.53
CA LYS A 221 19.80 -13.88 6.43
C LYS A 221 18.54 -13.29 5.75
N SER A 222 17.40 -13.99 5.88
CA SER A 222 16.03 -13.38 5.88
C SER A 222 14.92 -14.41 6.17
N LYS A 223 15.13 -15.70 5.87
CA LYS A 223 14.06 -16.72 5.88
C LYS A 223 13.33 -16.91 7.22
N ALA A 224 13.99 -16.66 8.35
CA ALA A 224 13.38 -16.85 9.67
C ALA A 224 12.36 -15.75 10.00
N GLU A 225 12.66 -14.49 9.63
CA GLU A 225 11.76 -13.35 9.86
C GLU A 225 10.59 -13.38 8.87
N ASP A 226 10.84 -13.72 7.61
CA ASP A 226 9.79 -13.88 6.60
C ASP A 226 8.83 -15.03 6.97
N ALA A 227 9.36 -16.17 7.43
CA ALA A 227 8.56 -17.29 7.92
C ALA A 227 7.78 -16.94 9.21
N MET A 228 8.36 -16.11 10.08
CA MET A 228 7.68 -15.61 11.27
C MET A 228 6.52 -14.67 10.89
N ILE A 229 6.70 -13.77 9.92
CA ILE A 229 5.66 -12.85 9.43
C ILE A 229 4.53 -13.61 8.74
N GLU A 230 4.86 -14.62 7.91
CA GLU A 230 3.85 -15.51 7.33
C GLU A 230 3.05 -16.25 8.42
N SER A 231 3.74 -16.81 9.41
CA SER A 231 3.11 -17.46 10.57
C SER A 231 2.25 -16.49 11.40
N ILE A 232 2.67 -15.23 11.53
CA ILE A 232 1.91 -14.17 12.20
C ILE A 232 0.64 -13.80 11.41
N GLY A 233 0.72 -13.77 10.07
CA GLY A 233 -0.46 -13.61 9.21
C GLY A 233 -1.47 -14.74 9.39
N GLU A 234 -0.98 -15.99 9.42
CA GLU A 234 -1.80 -17.21 9.62
C GLU A 234 -2.40 -17.31 11.04
N THR A 235 -1.72 -16.74 12.04
CA THR A 235 -2.17 -16.72 13.44
C THR A 235 -2.94 -15.45 13.80
N ASN A 236 -3.17 -14.54 12.85
CA ASN A 236 -3.94 -13.33 13.10
C ASN A 236 -5.43 -13.67 13.21
N GLN A 237 -5.98 -13.53 14.42
CA GLN A 237 -7.38 -13.88 14.69
C GLN A 237 -8.33 -12.68 14.71
N MET A 238 -7.84 -11.49 14.34
CA MET A 238 -8.61 -10.24 14.41
C MET A 238 -9.90 -10.29 13.59
N ALA A 239 -9.86 -10.83 12.36
CA ALA A 239 -11.04 -10.90 11.50
C ALA A 239 -12.15 -11.79 12.10
N ALA A 240 -11.75 -12.92 12.71
CA ALA A 240 -12.67 -13.82 13.40
C ALA A 240 -13.23 -13.16 14.68
N GLU A 241 -12.39 -12.45 15.44
CA GLU A 241 -12.81 -11.73 16.63
C GLU A 241 -13.86 -10.65 16.30
N ILE A 242 -13.64 -9.84 15.26
CA ILE A 242 -14.61 -8.83 14.80
C ILE A 242 -15.92 -9.49 14.34
N ALA A 243 -15.84 -10.58 13.58
CA ALA A 243 -17.02 -11.32 13.13
C ALA A 243 -17.82 -11.89 14.32
N SER A 244 -17.12 -12.37 15.37
CA SER A 244 -17.75 -12.89 16.59
C SER A 244 -18.58 -11.86 17.35
N GLN A 245 -18.29 -10.56 17.18
CA GLN A 245 -19.06 -9.49 17.84
C GLN A 245 -20.38 -9.16 17.13
N GLY A 246 -20.71 -9.83 16.01
CA GLY A 246 -21.94 -9.63 15.25
C GLY A 246 -21.74 -8.83 13.95
N CYS A 247 -20.50 -8.70 13.47
CA CYS A 247 -20.18 -7.98 12.24
C CYS A 247 -20.10 -8.92 11.03
N TYR A 248 -20.50 -8.43 9.86
CA TYR A 248 -20.04 -9.02 8.60
C TYR A 248 -18.62 -8.52 8.32
N VAL A 249 -17.69 -9.43 8.05
CA VAL A 249 -16.30 -9.06 7.77
C VAL A 249 -15.96 -9.39 6.31
N LEU A 250 -15.69 -8.37 5.50
CA LEU A 250 -15.27 -8.54 4.12
C LEU A 250 -13.75 -8.34 4.00
N ILE A 251 -13.07 -9.33 3.42
CA ILE A 251 -11.61 -9.37 3.29
C ILE A 251 -11.25 -9.38 1.79
N PRO A 252 -10.87 -8.24 1.19
CA PRO A 252 -10.50 -8.17 -0.22
C PRO A 252 -9.13 -8.80 -0.49
N LEU A 253 -8.99 -9.42 -1.66
CA LEU A 253 -7.70 -9.85 -2.21
C LEU A 253 -6.99 -8.64 -2.84
N LEU A 254 -5.80 -8.31 -2.32
CA LEU A 254 -4.90 -7.31 -2.89
C LEU A 254 -4.00 -7.93 -3.96
N ILE A 255 -3.49 -7.12 -4.89
CA ILE A 255 -2.48 -7.58 -5.86
C ILE A 255 -1.17 -7.82 -5.11
N ASN A 256 -0.67 -9.06 -5.20
CA ASN A 256 0.52 -9.49 -4.46
C ASN A 256 1.84 -8.96 -5.06
N ARG A 257 2.96 -9.24 -4.37
CA ARG A 257 4.30 -8.80 -4.79
C ARG A 257 5.07 -9.83 -5.61
N GLU A 258 4.41 -10.90 -6.04
CA GLU A 258 5.00 -11.89 -6.95
C GLU A 258 5.18 -11.31 -8.35
N SER A 259 5.96 -12.00 -9.20
CA SER A 259 6.26 -11.58 -10.57
C SER A 259 5.81 -12.60 -11.62
N THR A 260 4.99 -13.59 -11.22
CA THR A 260 4.59 -14.75 -12.04
C THR A 260 3.84 -14.38 -13.33
N TYR A 261 3.20 -13.21 -13.38
CA TYR A 261 2.44 -12.70 -14.53
C TYR A 261 3.08 -11.46 -15.17
N SER A 262 4.26 -11.05 -14.70
CA SER A 262 4.97 -9.86 -15.17
C SER A 262 5.89 -10.18 -16.35
N GLY A 263 5.27 -10.51 -17.48
CA GLY A 263 5.98 -10.85 -18.71
C GLY A 263 5.15 -11.67 -19.68
N HIS A 264 5.78 -12.13 -20.75
CA HIS A 264 5.16 -13.00 -21.74
C HIS A 264 6.03 -14.25 -21.97
N PRO A 265 5.47 -15.47 -21.90
CA PRO A 265 6.24 -16.71 -22.10
C PRO A 265 7.01 -16.74 -23.42
N ASP A 266 6.42 -16.20 -24.49
CA ASP A 266 7.02 -16.24 -25.84
C ASP A 266 8.05 -15.11 -26.09
N ILE A 267 8.26 -14.18 -25.16
CA ILE A 267 9.17 -13.04 -25.36
C ILE A 267 10.25 -12.99 -24.28
N PHE A 268 9.86 -12.68 -23.04
CA PHE A 268 10.69 -12.79 -21.84
C PHE A 268 9.82 -12.63 -20.61
N GLN A 269 10.26 -13.23 -19.51
CA GLN A 269 9.74 -13.00 -18.18
C GLN A 269 10.60 -11.98 -17.43
N THR A 270 10.04 -11.33 -16.41
CA THR A 270 10.75 -10.35 -15.59
C THR A 270 10.65 -10.71 -14.11
N ASN A 271 11.43 -10.01 -13.27
CA ASN A 271 11.29 -10.06 -11.82
C ASN A 271 10.42 -8.92 -11.25
N ILE A 272 9.74 -8.15 -12.10
CA ILE A 272 8.95 -6.99 -11.69
C ILE A 272 7.74 -7.48 -10.87
N PRO A 273 7.52 -7.02 -9.64
CA PRO A 273 6.32 -7.36 -8.87
C PRO A 273 5.03 -6.97 -9.60
N HIS A 274 3.94 -7.72 -9.45
CA HIS A 274 2.65 -7.41 -10.09
C HIS A 274 2.16 -5.99 -9.77
N ARG A 275 2.39 -5.52 -8.54
CA ARG A 275 2.08 -4.14 -8.12
C ARG A 275 2.87 -3.11 -8.92
N GLU A 276 4.18 -3.31 -9.08
CA GLU A 276 5.05 -2.43 -9.86
C GLU A 276 4.67 -2.46 -11.35
N TRP A 277 4.36 -3.65 -11.88
CA TRP A 277 3.93 -3.82 -13.27
C TRP A 277 2.70 -2.98 -13.59
N ILE A 278 1.65 -3.08 -12.75
CA ILE A 278 0.44 -2.28 -12.90
C ILE A 278 0.75 -0.79 -12.70
N TYR A 279 1.53 -0.45 -11.67
CA TYR A 279 1.93 0.93 -11.38
C TYR A 279 2.57 1.63 -12.59
N ARG A 280 3.53 0.98 -13.25
CA ARG A 280 4.25 1.57 -14.39
C ARG A 280 3.32 1.97 -15.53
N MET A 281 2.35 1.12 -15.87
CA MET A 281 1.37 1.44 -16.92
C MET A 281 0.33 2.47 -16.45
N SER A 282 -0.07 2.40 -15.18
CA SER A 282 -1.12 3.26 -14.64
C SER A 282 -0.63 4.69 -14.41
N PHE A 283 0.63 4.86 -14.01
CA PHE A 283 1.24 6.14 -13.66
C PHE A 283 1.13 7.15 -14.82
N GLU A 284 1.45 6.72 -16.04
CA GLU A 284 1.34 7.54 -17.26
C GLU A 284 -0.08 8.07 -17.52
N MET A 285 -1.10 7.40 -16.97
CA MET A 285 -2.50 7.77 -17.09
C MET A 285 -3.06 8.52 -15.89
N GLY A 286 -2.21 8.97 -14.97
CA GLY A 286 -2.64 9.57 -13.71
C GLY A 286 -3.47 8.58 -12.89
N ARG A 287 -3.09 7.31 -12.92
CA ARG A 287 -3.67 6.22 -12.13
C ARG A 287 -2.59 5.56 -11.30
N HIS A 288 -3.02 4.88 -10.25
CA HIS A 288 -2.10 4.24 -9.32
C HIS A 288 -2.70 2.92 -8.84
N ILE A 289 -1.86 1.94 -8.52
CA ILE A 289 -2.33 0.67 -7.94
C ILE A 289 -3.08 0.88 -6.62
N ILE A 290 -2.57 1.80 -5.77
CA ILE A 290 -3.27 2.25 -4.55
C ILE A 290 -4.68 2.76 -4.90
N GLY A 291 -4.82 3.58 -5.95
CA GLY A 291 -6.12 4.09 -6.39
C GLY A 291 -7.06 2.99 -6.84
N TYR A 292 -6.57 2.01 -7.62
CA TYR A 292 -7.38 0.86 -8.04
C TYR A 292 -7.81 -0.01 -6.85
N GLU A 293 -6.92 -0.29 -5.90
CA GLU A 293 -7.26 -1.08 -4.71
C GLU A 293 -8.19 -0.31 -3.77
N LEU A 294 -8.00 0.99 -3.62
CA LEU A 294 -8.92 1.85 -2.89
C LEU A 294 -10.31 1.81 -3.52
N GLN A 295 -10.43 1.83 -4.85
CA GLN A 295 -11.72 1.68 -5.51
C GLN A 295 -12.40 0.35 -5.19
N LYS A 296 -11.65 -0.75 -5.02
CA LYS A 296 -12.20 -2.04 -4.57
C LYS A 296 -12.82 -1.93 -3.16
N VAL A 297 -12.11 -1.24 -2.26
CA VAL A 297 -12.57 -0.96 -0.88
C VAL A 297 -13.80 -0.06 -0.90
N LEU A 298 -13.79 1.02 -1.67
CA LEU A 298 -14.94 1.93 -1.76
C LEU A 298 -16.16 1.28 -2.42
N ALA A 299 -15.97 0.37 -3.37
CA ALA A 299 -17.06 -0.45 -3.91
C ALA A 299 -17.65 -1.39 -2.85
N ALA A 300 -16.83 -1.90 -1.92
CA ALA A 300 -17.33 -2.63 -0.76
C ALA A 300 -18.11 -1.72 0.20
N VAL A 301 -17.65 -0.49 0.44
CA VAL A 301 -18.41 0.50 1.23
C VAL A 301 -19.76 0.81 0.56
N ASP A 302 -19.81 0.89 -0.77
CA ASP A 302 -21.07 1.06 -1.51
C ASP A 302 -22.04 -0.12 -1.28
N LEU A 303 -21.53 -1.35 -1.20
CA LEU A 303 -22.33 -2.54 -0.86
C LEU A 303 -22.77 -2.55 0.61
N CYS A 304 -21.92 -2.12 1.55
CA CYS A 304 -22.27 -1.98 2.96
C CYS A 304 -23.39 -0.95 3.15
N ALA A 305 -23.25 0.22 2.53
CA ALA A 305 -24.21 1.32 2.63
C ALA A 305 -25.59 0.96 2.05
N THR A 306 -25.63 0.09 1.05
CA THR A 306 -26.90 -0.43 0.48
C THR A 306 -27.47 -1.62 1.25
N GLY A 307 -26.72 -2.18 2.21
CA GLY A 307 -27.11 -3.37 2.98
C GLY A 307 -27.07 -4.68 2.19
N THR A 308 -26.49 -4.69 0.98
CA THR A 308 -26.60 -5.82 0.04
C THR A 308 -25.52 -6.90 0.20
N ILE A 309 -24.76 -6.83 1.29
CA ILE A 309 -23.79 -7.86 1.69
C ILE A 309 -24.47 -9.08 2.34
N SER A 310 -25.76 -9.00 2.73
CA SER A 310 -26.46 -10.14 3.33
C SER A 310 -27.12 -11.04 2.28
N LYS A 311 -26.95 -12.37 2.40
CA LYS A 311 -27.50 -13.42 1.50
C LYS A 311 -29.03 -13.46 1.36
N THR A 312 -29.79 -12.76 2.20
CA THR A 312 -31.23 -13.01 2.35
C THR A 312 -32.08 -12.01 1.57
N ASN A 313 -32.70 -12.48 0.48
CA ASN A 313 -33.77 -11.78 -0.26
C ASN A 313 -35.04 -11.55 0.60
N LEU A 314 -35.19 -12.24 1.73
CA LEU A 314 -36.43 -12.28 2.52
C LEU A 314 -36.75 -10.99 3.29
N GLU A 315 -35.85 -10.02 3.36
CA GLU A 315 -35.98 -8.88 4.30
C GLU A 315 -35.63 -7.54 3.62
N LEU A 316 -36.08 -7.35 2.39
CA LEU A 316 -35.98 -6.08 1.64
C LEU A 316 -37.12 -5.09 1.97
N LYS A 317 -38.00 -5.39 2.95
CA LYS A 317 -39.25 -4.64 3.19
C LYS A 317 -39.36 -3.90 4.52
N THR A 318 -38.44 -4.07 5.46
CA THR A 318 -38.49 -3.37 6.75
C THR A 318 -37.36 -2.36 6.84
N GLU A 319 -37.66 -1.14 7.28
CA GLU A 319 -36.73 -0.05 7.55
C GLU A 319 -35.57 -0.55 8.44
N ARG A 320 -34.49 -1.01 7.82
CA ARG A 320 -33.30 -1.41 8.55
C ARG A 320 -32.54 -0.15 8.92
N LYS A 321 -32.38 0.07 10.22
CA LYS A 321 -31.37 0.99 10.78
C LYS A 321 -30.05 0.80 10.01
N ALA A 322 -29.50 1.90 9.50
CA ALA A 322 -28.19 1.88 8.86
C ALA A 322 -27.17 1.30 9.84
N LEU A 323 -26.45 0.25 9.42
CA LEU A 323 -25.43 -0.39 10.24
C LEU A 323 -24.11 0.36 10.07
N PRO A 324 -23.32 0.53 11.15
CA PRO A 324 -22.04 1.22 11.09
C PRO A 324 -21.04 0.45 10.22
N ILE A 325 -20.17 1.20 9.54
CA ILE A 325 -19.17 0.69 8.61
C ILE A 325 -17.77 0.96 9.18
N GLY A 326 -17.01 -0.10 9.41
CA GLY A 326 -15.62 -0.03 9.83
C GLY A 326 -14.65 -0.43 8.73
N VAL A 327 -13.45 0.13 8.75
CA VAL A 327 -12.33 -0.33 7.91
C VAL A 327 -11.10 -0.56 8.77
N VAL A 328 -10.50 -1.75 8.63
CA VAL A 328 -9.26 -2.14 9.31
C VAL A 328 -8.24 -2.55 8.28
N GLY A 329 -6.97 -2.21 8.45
CA GLY A 329 -5.94 -2.56 7.50
C GLY A 329 -4.60 -2.89 8.14
N ILE A 330 -3.86 -3.85 7.57
CA ILE A 330 -2.52 -4.26 8.05
C ILE A 330 -1.48 -4.00 6.95
N GLY A 331 -0.37 -3.33 7.27
CA GLY A 331 0.70 -3.05 6.31
C GLY A 331 0.20 -2.22 5.11
N GLU A 332 0.29 -2.74 3.88
CA GLU A 332 -0.36 -2.11 2.70
C GLU A 332 -1.87 -1.93 2.90
N GLY A 333 -2.53 -2.88 3.56
CA GLY A 333 -3.93 -2.74 3.91
C GLY A 333 -4.15 -1.56 4.86
N GLY A 334 -3.19 -1.28 5.74
CA GLY A 334 -3.20 -0.13 6.64
C GLY A 334 -3.14 1.20 5.89
N GLN A 335 -2.33 1.27 4.83
CA GLN A 335 -2.34 2.42 3.90
C GLN A 335 -3.73 2.63 3.29
N LEU A 336 -4.32 1.56 2.77
CA LEU A 336 -5.64 1.61 2.13
C LEU A 336 -6.74 1.96 3.14
N ALA A 337 -6.65 1.48 4.38
CA ALA A 337 -7.59 1.83 5.45
C ALA A 337 -7.52 3.32 5.81
N LEU A 338 -6.30 3.87 5.97
CA LEU A 338 -6.11 5.30 6.24
C LEU A 338 -6.67 6.16 5.10
N LEU A 339 -6.38 5.79 3.85
CA LEU A 339 -6.89 6.50 2.67
C LEU A 339 -8.40 6.38 2.53
N ALA A 340 -8.98 5.19 2.76
CA ALA A 340 -10.43 4.97 2.71
C ALA A 340 -11.13 5.83 3.76
N GLY A 341 -10.66 5.80 5.01
CA GLY A 341 -11.18 6.63 6.09
C GLY A 341 -11.11 8.12 5.76
N ALA A 342 -9.99 8.60 5.19
CA ALA A 342 -9.84 10.01 4.82
C ALA A 342 -10.78 10.44 3.67
N VAL A 343 -10.94 9.58 2.66
CA VAL A 343 -11.64 9.87 1.40
C VAL A 343 -13.16 9.72 1.50
N ASP A 344 -13.64 8.72 2.25
CA ASP A 344 -15.07 8.39 2.34
C ASP A 344 -15.61 8.64 3.75
N THR A 345 -16.58 9.54 3.86
CA THR A 345 -17.14 9.97 5.14
C THR A 345 -18.15 8.98 5.72
N ARG A 346 -18.55 7.94 4.98
CA ARG A 346 -19.51 6.91 5.44
C ARG A 346 -18.88 5.86 6.36
N ILE A 347 -17.56 5.86 6.51
CA ILE A 347 -16.83 4.92 7.36
C ILE A 347 -16.78 5.50 8.78
N ASP A 348 -17.47 4.88 9.74
CA ASP A 348 -17.61 5.37 11.12
C ASP A 348 -16.35 5.16 11.97
N SER A 349 -15.61 4.08 11.73
CA SER A 349 -14.39 3.74 12.49
C SER A 349 -13.29 3.20 11.57
N THR A 350 -12.07 3.69 11.73
CA THR A 350 -10.89 3.28 10.96
C THR A 350 -9.79 2.78 11.88
N MET A 351 -9.18 1.63 11.56
CA MET A 351 -8.04 1.09 12.30
C MET A 351 -6.87 0.80 11.36
N VAL A 352 -5.69 1.36 11.68
CA VAL A 352 -4.48 1.29 10.86
C VAL A 352 -3.40 0.54 11.63
N CYS A 353 -3.07 -0.67 11.19
CA CYS A 353 -2.10 -1.54 11.85
C CYS A 353 -0.79 -1.60 11.06
N GLY A 354 0.33 -1.25 11.68
CA GLY A 354 1.67 -1.47 11.13
C GLY A 354 2.01 -0.69 9.85
N TYR A 355 1.41 0.49 9.66
CA TYR A 355 1.68 1.37 8.50
C TYR A 355 1.98 2.82 8.87
N PHE A 356 1.23 3.38 9.82
CA PHE A 356 1.24 4.81 10.15
C PHE A 356 2.63 5.31 10.55
N ASP A 357 3.20 6.26 9.81
CA ASP A 357 4.58 6.74 10.04
C ASP A 357 4.84 8.15 9.46
N GLN A 358 6.00 8.72 9.76
CA GLN A 358 6.55 9.88 9.06
C GLN A 358 6.93 9.51 7.61
N ARG A 359 6.29 10.16 6.64
CA ARG A 359 6.35 9.76 5.21
C ARG A 359 7.46 10.42 4.41
N GLU A 360 8.33 11.24 5.02
CA GLU A 360 9.41 11.95 4.33
C GLU A 360 10.46 11.01 3.68
N LYS A 361 10.46 9.72 4.05
CA LYS A 361 11.33 8.70 3.46
C LYS A 361 10.62 7.76 2.49
N VAL A 362 9.40 8.07 2.04
CA VAL A 362 8.63 7.20 1.11
C VAL A 362 9.39 6.88 -0.17
N TYR A 363 10.29 7.76 -0.63
CA TYR A 363 11.14 7.54 -1.81
C TYR A 363 12.08 6.31 -1.69
N GLN A 364 12.31 5.79 -0.48
CA GLN A 364 13.09 4.57 -0.23
C GLN A 364 12.22 3.29 -0.30
N GLU A 365 10.90 3.45 -0.29
CA GLU A 365 9.95 2.36 -0.40
C GLU A 365 9.76 1.96 -1.87
N PRO A 366 9.12 0.81 -2.14
CA PRO A 366 8.87 0.39 -3.51
C PRO A 366 8.12 1.45 -4.32
N ILE A 367 8.46 1.59 -5.60
CA ILE A 367 7.95 2.67 -6.46
C ILE A 367 6.42 2.73 -6.52
N TYR A 368 5.74 1.60 -6.32
CA TYR A 368 4.27 1.53 -6.24
C TYR A 368 3.66 2.12 -4.96
N ARG A 369 4.46 2.72 -4.07
CA ARG A 369 4.02 3.56 -2.94
C ARG A 369 4.26 5.06 -3.17
N ASN A 370 4.98 5.43 -4.23
CA ASN A 370 5.30 6.82 -4.53
C ASN A 370 4.11 7.51 -5.19
N ILE A 371 3.48 8.43 -4.46
CA ILE A 371 2.39 9.26 -4.99
C ILE A 371 2.97 10.64 -5.35
N TRP A 372 2.80 11.03 -6.61
CA TRP A 372 3.27 12.33 -7.10
C TRP A 372 2.68 13.48 -6.28
N ASN A 373 3.53 14.41 -5.87
CA ASN A 373 3.15 15.63 -5.15
C ASN A 373 2.45 15.41 -3.79
N GLN A 374 2.43 14.18 -3.26
CA GLN A 374 1.69 13.87 -2.02
C GLN A 374 2.20 14.69 -0.84
N LEU A 375 3.51 14.69 -0.60
CA LEU A 375 4.09 15.27 0.63
C LEU A 375 3.98 16.80 0.70
N ASN A 376 3.69 17.48 -0.40
CA ASN A 376 3.42 18.92 -0.37
C ASN A 376 2.12 19.25 0.35
N GLU A 377 1.17 18.31 0.41
CA GLU A 377 -0.15 18.55 0.99
C GLU A 377 -0.56 17.53 2.05
N PHE A 378 -0.15 16.27 1.94
CA PHE A 378 -0.62 15.16 2.76
C PHE A 378 0.54 14.36 3.37
N GLY A 379 0.63 14.35 4.70
CA GLY A 379 1.30 13.32 5.49
C GLY A 379 0.27 12.42 6.19
N ASP A 380 0.72 11.39 6.90
CA ASP A 380 -0.20 10.48 7.59
C ASP A 380 -1.02 11.20 8.69
N ALA A 381 -0.42 12.19 9.39
CA ALA A 381 -1.15 13.01 10.35
C ALA A 381 -2.24 13.89 9.71
N GLU A 382 -1.98 14.42 8.52
CA GLU A 382 -2.96 15.21 7.75
C GLU A 382 -4.10 14.31 7.25
N LEU A 383 -3.79 13.11 6.74
CA LEU A 383 -4.81 12.12 6.36
C LEU A 383 -5.67 11.71 7.56
N ALA A 384 -5.06 11.49 8.73
CA ALA A 384 -5.77 11.21 9.97
C ALA A 384 -6.73 12.35 10.36
N SER A 385 -6.33 13.61 10.16
CA SER A 385 -7.18 14.77 10.45
C SER A 385 -8.44 14.83 9.57
N MET A 386 -8.41 14.27 8.37
CA MET A 386 -9.57 14.17 7.47
C MET A 386 -10.57 13.08 7.89
N ILE A 387 -10.16 12.18 8.81
CA ILE A 387 -11.04 11.18 9.41
C ILE A 387 -11.90 11.81 10.51
N ALA A 388 -11.32 12.74 11.29
CA ALA A 388 -12.03 13.46 12.33
C ALA A 388 -13.35 14.08 11.81
N PRO A 389 -14.44 14.04 12.60
CA PRO A 389 -14.51 13.63 14.01
C PRO A 389 -14.66 12.11 14.23
N ARG A 390 -14.63 11.29 13.18
CA ARG A 390 -14.85 9.83 13.26
C ARG A 390 -13.67 9.12 13.92
N THR A 391 -13.89 7.91 14.41
CA THR A 391 -12.90 7.20 15.21
C THR A 391 -11.71 6.72 14.37
N LEU A 392 -10.50 6.98 14.86
CA LEU A 392 -9.24 6.48 14.30
C LEU A 392 -8.42 5.76 15.38
N THR A 393 -8.17 4.47 15.18
CA THR A 393 -7.24 3.69 15.98
C THR A 393 -5.95 3.46 15.19
N VAL A 394 -4.81 3.89 15.74
CA VAL A 394 -3.48 3.57 15.20
C VAL A 394 -2.87 2.46 16.03
N GLU A 395 -2.41 1.40 15.39
CA GLU A 395 -1.75 0.29 16.06
C GLU A 395 -0.31 0.11 15.57
N ALA A 396 0.63 0.24 16.52
CA ALA A 396 2.01 -0.15 16.33
C ALA A 396 2.15 -1.67 16.50
N CYS A 397 2.23 -2.39 15.39
CA CYS A 397 2.40 -3.83 15.31
C CYS A 397 3.35 -4.20 14.17
N ILE A 398 3.75 -5.47 14.13
CA ILE A 398 4.56 -5.99 13.01
C ILE A 398 3.71 -6.02 11.73
N ALA A 399 4.34 -5.67 10.61
CA ALA A 399 3.77 -5.77 9.28
C ALA A 399 4.77 -6.47 8.33
N PRO A 400 4.33 -7.05 7.21
CA PRO A 400 5.23 -7.67 6.26
C PRO A 400 6.29 -6.70 5.74
N GLU A 401 7.55 -7.10 5.91
CA GLU A 401 8.71 -6.35 5.45
C GLU A 401 9.13 -6.82 4.05
N LEU A 402 9.88 -5.98 3.35
CA LEU A 402 10.42 -6.26 2.03
C LEU A 402 11.83 -5.69 1.95
N GLN A 403 12.84 -6.51 1.66
CA GLN A 403 14.25 -6.08 1.59
C GLN A 403 14.74 -5.75 0.18
N GLY A 404 13.83 -5.44 -0.75
CA GLY A 404 14.13 -5.23 -2.17
C GLY A 404 13.28 -6.11 -3.08
N PRO A 405 13.39 -5.93 -4.41
CA PRO A 405 12.70 -6.78 -5.36
C PRO A 405 13.28 -8.21 -5.33
N SER A 406 12.45 -9.19 -5.67
CA SER A 406 12.89 -10.58 -5.80
C SER A 406 14.00 -10.72 -6.85
N VAL A 407 14.98 -11.59 -6.59
CA VAL A 407 16.03 -11.91 -7.55
C VAL A 407 15.41 -12.53 -8.80
N ALA A 408 15.86 -12.08 -9.98
CA ALA A 408 15.38 -12.63 -11.24
C ALA A 408 15.75 -14.11 -11.38
N ALA A 409 14.77 -14.94 -11.73
CA ALA A 409 15.01 -16.34 -12.05
C ALA A 409 15.89 -16.46 -13.30
N LYS A 410 16.54 -17.62 -13.48
CA LYS A 410 17.40 -17.86 -14.65
C LYS A 410 16.60 -17.66 -15.94
N GLY A 411 17.10 -16.80 -16.82
CA GLY A 411 16.43 -16.44 -18.09
C GLY A 411 15.40 -15.31 -17.97
N HIS A 412 15.11 -14.81 -16.76
CA HIS A 412 14.25 -13.63 -16.57
C HIS A 412 15.10 -12.35 -16.54
N ARG A 413 14.50 -11.24 -17.00
CA ARG A 413 15.16 -9.92 -16.92
C ARG A 413 15.08 -9.35 -15.50
N SER A 414 16.17 -8.74 -15.05
CA SER A 414 16.28 -8.06 -13.76
C SER A 414 16.00 -6.56 -13.90
N ASN A 415 14.72 -6.19 -13.93
CA ASN A 415 14.27 -4.82 -14.21
C ASN A 415 13.44 -4.19 -13.09
N ALA A 416 13.17 -4.93 -12.01
CA ALA A 416 12.40 -4.43 -10.87
C ALA A 416 13.11 -3.26 -10.17
N ALA A 417 12.33 -2.27 -9.76
CA ALA A 417 12.87 -1.11 -9.05
C ALA A 417 13.30 -1.49 -7.62
N PRO A 418 14.38 -0.88 -7.08
CA PRO A 418 14.73 -1.05 -5.68
C PRO A 418 13.67 -0.42 -4.77
N GLY A 419 13.54 -0.93 -3.56
CA GLY A 419 12.66 -0.37 -2.54
C GLY A 419 12.51 -1.30 -1.34
N ILE A 420 12.40 -0.72 -0.15
CA ILE A 420 12.37 -1.48 1.11
C ILE A 420 11.11 -1.12 1.89
N ILE A 421 10.43 -2.11 2.44
CA ILE A 421 9.35 -1.93 3.41
C ILE A 421 9.86 -2.44 4.75
N LYS A 422 9.74 -1.62 5.80
CA LYS A 422 10.06 -1.99 7.18
C LYS A 422 8.86 -1.74 8.07
N THR A 423 8.79 -2.46 9.19
CA THR A 423 7.87 -2.12 10.26
C THR A 423 8.22 -0.72 10.80
N PRO A 424 7.26 0.22 10.90
CA PRO A 424 7.51 1.56 11.41
C PRO A 424 8.12 1.56 12.83
N ASP A 425 9.04 2.50 13.09
CA ASP A 425 9.64 2.66 14.42
C ASP A 425 8.67 3.35 15.38
N ILE A 426 8.58 2.84 16.62
CA ILE A 426 7.61 3.34 17.61
C ILE A 426 7.78 4.83 17.88
N LYS A 427 9.02 5.34 17.94
CA LYS A 427 9.24 6.78 18.18
C LYS A 427 8.70 7.61 17.04
N SER A 428 8.90 7.15 15.81
CA SER A 428 8.38 7.81 14.61
C SER A 428 6.85 7.81 14.58
N ILE A 429 6.22 6.66 14.91
CA ILE A 429 4.77 6.55 15.08
C ILE A 429 4.26 7.55 16.12
N GLN A 430 4.89 7.61 17.29
CA GLN A 430 4.47 8.51 18.38
C GLN A 430 4.56 9.99 17.99
N ILE A 431 5.61 10.37 17.25
CA ILE A 431 5.79 11.74 16.75
C ILE A 431 4.66 12.09 15.77
N GLU A 432 4.38 11.23 14.80
CA GLU A 432 3.34 11.48 13.81
C GLU A 432 1.94 11.41 14.43
N PHE A 433 1.72 10.49 15.37
CA PHE A 433 0.46 10.35 16.09
C PHE A 433 0.15 11.60 16.92
N LYS A 434 1.15 12.15 17.62
CA LYS A 434 0.98 13.40 18.39
C LYS A 434 0.59 14.57 17.49
N ARG A 435 1.10 14.62 16.25
CA ARG A 435 0.66 15.61 15.25
C ARG A 435 -0.80 15.40 14.88
N ALA A 436 -1.22 14.17 14.62
CA ALA A 436 -2.61 13.85 14.33
C ALA A 436 -3.53 14.21 15.51
N GLN A 437 -3.15 13.85 16.73
CA GLN A 437 -3.89 14.12 17.97
C GLN A 437 -4.13 15.62 18.18
N ASN A 438 -3.18 16.49 17.82
CA ASN A 438 -3.38 17.93 17.91
C ASN A 438 -4.55 18.43 17.06
N TYR A 439 -4.81 17.82 15.89
CA TYR A 439 -5.99 18.17 15.07
C TYR A 439 -7.29 17.73 15.74
N PHE A 440 -7.33 16.51 16.29
CA PHE A 440 -8.50 16.00 17.03
C PHE A 440 -8.80 16.84 18.28
N LYS A 441 -7.75 17.24 19.02
CA LYS A 441 -7.87 18.14 20.17
C LYS A 441 -8.46 19.50 19.80
N LYS A 442 -8.03 20.08 18.67
CA LYS A 442 -8.59 21.35 18.17
C LYS A 442 -10.06 21.25 17.79
N LEU A 443 -10.51 20.08 17.35
CA LEU A 443 -11.91 19.80 17.03
C LEU A 443 -12.74 19.39 18.26
N GLY A 444 -12.13 19.28 19.45
CA GLY A 444 -12.84 18.87 20.67
C GLY A 444 -13.23 17.39 20.72
N VAL A 445 -12.57 16.54 19.94
CA VAL A 445 -12.85 15.09 19.81
C VAL A 445 -11.60 14.25 20.03
N GLU A 446 -10.76 14.64 21.00
CA GLU A 446 -9.50 13.96 21.32
C GLU A 446 -9.70 12.49 21.70
N GLU A 447 -10.86 12.14 22.25
CA GLU A 447 -11.25 10.79 22.62
C GLU A 447 -11.51 9.85 21.42
N ASN A 448 -11.63 10.41 20.21
CA ASN A 448 -11.88 9.64 18.98
C ASN A 448 -10.59 9.21 18.27
N ILE A 449 -9.41 9.54 18.81
CA ILE A 449 -8.14 9.04 18.31
C ILE A 449 -7.40 8.25 19.39
N SER A 450 -6.88 7.06 19.04
CA SER A 450 -6.13 6.22 20.00
C SER A 450 -4.89 5.58 19.39
N LEU A 451 -3.88 5.34 20.23
CA LEU A 451 -2.65 4.64 19.87
C LEU A 451 -2.51 3.38 20.74
N SER A 452 -2.48 2.21 20.12
CA SER A 452 -2.20 0.93 20.78
C SER A 452 -0.85 0.38 20.34
N ILE A 453 -0.08 -0.19 21.26
CA ILE A 453 1.24 -0.77 20.98
C ILE A 453 1.19 -2.28 21.25
N SER A 454 1.24 -3.09 20.20
CA SER A 454 1.19 -4.56 20.29
C SER A 454 2.59 -5.14 20.56
N LYS A 455 2.78 -5.77 21.73
CA LYS A 455 4.04 -6.39 22.18
C LYS A 455 5.30 -5.56 21.81
N LYS A 456 5.36 -4.31 22.27
CA LYS A 456 6.45 -3.36 21.93
C LYS A 456 6.65 -3.17 20.41
N GLY A 457 5.57 -3.08 19.64
CA GLY A 457 5.59 -2.88 18.18
C GLY A 457 5.94 -4.12 17.35
N LYS A 458 6.14 -5.28 17.99
CA LYS A 458 6.53 -6.53 17.32
C LYS A 458 5.47 -7.64 17.42
N GLY A 459 4.34 -7.35 18.05
CA GLY A 459 3.21 -8.28 18.14
C GLY A 459 2.34 -8.29 16.88
N PRO A 460 1.43 -9.26 16.76
CA PRO A 460 0.44 -9.30 15.69
C PRO A 460 -0.50 -8.10 15.76
N ALA A 461 -1.11 -7.76 14.64
CA ALA A 461 -2.18 -6.76 14.58
C ALA A 461 -3.44 -7.22 15.35
N GLY A 462 -4.24 -6.26 15.78
CA GLY A 462 -5.47 -6.47 16.52
C GLY A 462 -5.26 -6.76 17.99
N SER A 463 -4.45 -5.98 18.71
CA SER A 463 -4.36 -6.03 20.19
C SER A 463 -5.71 -5.71 20.84
N ASP A 464 -5.94 -6.20 22.07
CA ASP A 464 -7.22 -6.03 22.76
C ASP A 464 -7.60 -4.53 22.90
N ALA A 465 -6.63 -3.69 23.27
CA ALA A 465 -6.82 -2.25 23.37
C ALA A 465 -7.17 -1.60 22.01
N GLY A 466 -6.50 -2.02 20.93
CA GLY A 466 -6.77 -1.52 19.58
C GLY A 466 -8.18 -1.89 19.11
N LEU A 467 -8.57 -3.15 19.30
CA LEU A 467 -9.91 -3.64 18.94
C LEU A 467 -11.00 -3.02 19.77
N GLN A 468 -10.78 -2.81 21.08
CA GLN A 468 -11.72 -2.12 21.94
C GLN A 468 -12.01 -0.70 21.43
N SER A 469 -10.97 0.06 21.10
CA SER A 469 -11.10 1.42 20.56
C SER A 469 -11.84 1.42 19.22
N PHE A 470 -11.47 0.50 18.32
CA PHE A 470 -12.10 0.38 17.00
C PHE A 470 -13.60 0.04 17.10
N LEU A 471 -13.95 -0.96 17.91
CA LEU A 471 -15.34 -1.41 18.11
C LEU A 471 -16.18 -0.36 18.85
N LYS A 472 -15.58 0.41 19.77
CA LYS A 472 -16.23 1.56 20.41
C LYS A 472 -16.69 2.58 19.37
N GLY A 473 -15.87 2.86 18.35
CA GLY A 473 -16.23 3.76 17.24
C GLY A 473 -17.37 3.24 16.36
N LEU A 474 -17.64 1.93 16.39
CA LEU A 474 -18.80 1.31 15.73
C LEU A 474 -20.02 1.17 16.67
N GLU A 475 -19.94 1.71 17.89
CA GLU A 475 -20.95 1.52 18.94
C GLU A 475 -21.16 0.04 19.35
N ILE A 476 -20.13 -0.80 19.16
CA ILE A 476 -20.17 -2.24 19.49
C ILE A 476 -19.37 -2.47 20.78
N LYS A 477 -20.05 -2.98 21.82
CA LYS A 477 -19.38 -3.40 23.06
C LYS A 477 -18.58 -4.68 22.80
N GLN A 478 -17.26 -4.62 22.99
CA GLN A 478 -16.40 -5.80 22.91
C GLN A 478 -16.72 -6.75 24.08
N ASN A 479 -17.03 -8.00 23.76
CA ASN A 479 -17.12 -9.04 24.79
C ASN A 479 -15.72 -9.63 25.04
N ILE A 480 -15.09 -9.23 26.14
CA ILE A 480 -13.73 -9.63 26.57
C ILE A 480 -13.65 -11.15 26.88
N ALA A 481 -14.79 -11.84 26.91
CA ALA A 481 -14.90 -13.25 27.28
C ALA A 481 -14.30 -14.24 26.25
N ASN A 482 -13.89 -13.79 25.07
CA ASN A 482 -13.44 -14.64 23.96
C ASN A 482 -11.92 -14.78 23.97
N GLN A 483 -11.41 -15.91 24.47
CA GLN A 483 -10.00 -16.28 24.27
C GLN A 483 -9.71 -16.38 22.77
N ARG A 484 -8.54 -15.91 22.33
CA ARG A 484 -8.07 -16.01 20.94
C ARG A 484 -7.64 -17.44 20.57
N ASN A 485 -8.62 -18.34 20.55
CA ASN A 485 -8.49 -19.73 20.14
C ASN A 485 -9.45 -20.02 18.98
N TRP A 486 -9.43 -19.15 17.97
CA TRP A 486 -10.20 -19.33 16.74
C TRP A 486 -9.49 -20.34 15.82
N GLU A 487 -10.18 -21.43 15.50
CA GLU A 487 -9.65 -22.48 14.64
C GLU A 487 -10.43 -22.55 13.32
N PHE A 488 -9.70 -22.55 12.20
CA PHE A 488 -10.30 -22.72 10.88
C PHE A 488 -10.58 -24.19 10.61
N ILE A 489 -11.86 -24.53 10.47
CA ILE A 489 -12.32 -25.85 10.08
C ILE A 489 -12.63 -25.83 8.59
N ASN A 490 -11.78 -26.53 7.83
CA ASN A 490 -12.08 -26.82 6.44
C ASN A 490 -13.33 -27.69 6.36
N LEU A 491 -14.27 -27.28 5.51
CA LEU A 491 -15.31 -28.18 5.06
C LEU A 491 -14.63 -29.37 4.37
N ARG A 492 -14.77 -30.57 4.96
CA ARG A 492 -14.51 -31.82 4.24
C ARG A 492 -15.39 -31.79 3.00
N THR A 493 -14.91 -32.30 1.86
CA THR A 493 -15.69 -32.39 0.60
C THR A 493 -17.02 -33.14 0.76
N THR A 494 -17.21 -33.78 1.91
CA THR A 494 -18.39 -34.52 2.33
C THR A 494 -18.87 -34.04 3.71
N LEU A 495 -20.19 -33.90 3.88
CA LEU A 495 -20.87 -33.85 5.16
C LEU A 495 -21.19 -35.29 5.57
N SER A 496 -20.76 -35.73 6.75
CA SER A 496 -21.23 -36.98 7.35
C SER A 496 -22.20 -36.67 8.49
N GLY A 497 -23.32 -37.38 8.52
CA GLY A 497 -24.32 -37.30 9.58
C GLY A 497 -24.91 -38.67 9.83
N GLN A 498 -25.23 -38.96 11.09
CA GLN A 498 -26.00 -40.16 11.45
C GLN A 498 -27.47 -39.84 11.34
N LEU A 499 -28.20 -40.63 10.54
CA LEU A 499 -29.66 -40.67 10.57
C LEU A 499 -30.08 -41.96 11.26
N THR A 500 -30.82 -41.80 12.34
CA THR A 500 -31.54 -42.87 13.01
C THR A 500 -32.88 -43.06 12.31
N PHE A 501 -33.07 -44.21 11.68
CA PHE A 501 -34.39 -44.65 11.22
C PHE A 501 -34.93 -45.64 12.25
N GLU A 502 -36.13 -45.37 12.77
CA GLU A 502 -36.92 -46.35 13.52
C GLU A 502 -37.89 -46.99 12.53
N ASP A 503 -37.65 -48.26 12.19
CA ASP A 503 -38.59 -49.08 11.43
C ASP A 503 -38.75 -50.42 12.14
N GLU A 504 -40.01 -50.79 12.43
CA GLU A 504 -40.42 -52.04 13.09
C GLU A 504 -39.50 -52.56 14.24
N GLY A 505 -39.09 -51.66 15.13
CA GLY A 505 -38.32 -52.03 16.34
C GLY A 505 -36.82 -52.23 16.14
N ASN A 506 -36.28 -51.98 14.94
CA ASN A 506 -34.84 -51.93 14.69
C ASN A 506 -34.36 -50.49 14.44
N VAL A 507 -33.37 -50.05 15.22
CA VAL A 507 -32.69 -48.77 15.00
C VAL A 507 -31.51 -49.00 14.06
N LEU A 508 -31.65 -48.56 12.81
CA LEU A 508 -30.55 -48.54 11.86
C LEU A 508 -29.84 -47.18 11.94
N ASN A 509 -28.57 -47.22 12.33
CA ASN A 509 -27.67 -46.07 12.31
C ASN A 509 -26.85 -46.11 11.01
N GLU A 510 -27.33 -45.43 9.97
CA GLU A 510 -26.53 -45.28 8.75
C GLU A 510 -25.77 -43.94 8.76
N GLU A 511 -24.46 -44.01 8.48
CA GLU A 511 -23.65 -42.82 8.26
C GLU A 511 -23.85 -42.35 6.81
N ILE A 512 -24.66 -41.31 6.62
CA ILE A 512 -24.86 -40.72 5.30
C ILE A 512 -23.72 -39.74 5.03
N VAL A 513 -22.97 -40.00 3.96
CA VAL A 513 -21.89 -39.14 3.46
C VAL A 513 -22.41 -38.37 2.24
N LEU A 514 -22.88 -37.14 2.43
CA LEU A 514 -23.33 -36.27 1.33
C LEU A 514 -22.17 -35.43 0.78
N PRO A 515 -21.86 -35.51 -0.53
CA PRO A 515 -20.93 -34.58 -1.14
C PRO A 515 -21.47 -33.15 -1.06
N LEU A 516 -20.64 -32.20 -0.63
CA LEU A 516 -21.01 -30.78 -0.53
C LEU A 516 -21.48 -30.16 -1.87
N SER A 517 -21.12 -30.79 -3.00
CA SER A 517 -21.60 -30.43 -4.33
C SER A 517 -23.13 -30.51 -4.47
N TYR A 518 -23.81 -31.40 -3.74
CA TYR A 518 -25.27 -31.52 -3.74
C TYR A 518 -25.97 -30.34 -3.06
N LEU A 519 -25.26 -29.60 -2.21
CA LEU A 519 -25.74 -28.38 -1.54
C LEU A 519 -25.32 -27.10 -2.31
N GLY A 520 -24.86 -27.24 -3.56
CA GLY A 520 -24.39 -26.13 -4.39
C GLY A 520 -23.01 -25.58 -4.01
N PHE A 521 -22.28 -26.24 -3.11
CA PHE A 521 -20.92 -25.84 -2.72
C PHE A 521 -19.87 -26.51 -3.62
N GLN A 522 -19.84 -26.12 -4.90
CA GLN A 522 -18.74 -26.51 -5.79
C GLN A 522 -17.55 -25.57 -5.61
N ARG A 523 -16.36 -26.11 -5.32
CA ARG A 523 -15.10 -25.36 -5.38
C ARG A 523 -14.50 -25.52 -6.77
N TYR A 524 -14.47 -24.46 -7.55
CA TYR A 524 -13.85 -24.50 -8.87
C TYR A 524 -12.35 -24.19 -8.78
N LYS A 525 -11.54 -24.80 -9.66
CA LYS A 525 -10.11 -24.45 -9.81
C LYS A 525 -9.90 -22.96 -10.08
N SER A 526 -10.89 -22.32 -10.71
CA SER A 526 -10.91 -20.89 -10.99
C SER A 526 -11.06 -20.01 -9.74
N ASP A 527 -11.49 -20.55 -8.59
CA ASP A 527 -11.65 -19.79 -7.34
C ASP A 527 -10.44 -19.94 -6.40
N LEU A 528 -9.39 -20.67 -6.80
CA LEU A 528 -8.13 -20.75 -6.05
C LEU A 528 -7.44 -19.37 -5.96
N PRO A 529 -6.74 -19.05 -4.85
CA PRO A 529 -6.10 -17.74 -4.67
C PRO A 529 -5.25 -17.30 -5.87
N GLU A 530 -4.44 -18.19 -6.44
CA GLU A 530 -3.62 -17.93 -7.62
C GLU A 530 -4.45 -17.59 -8.87
N ALA A 531 -5.52 -18.35 -9.12
CA ALA A 531 -6.42 -18.08 -10.24
C ALA A 531 -7.12 -16.72 -10.09
N ARG A 532 -7.51 -16.36 -8.86
CA ARG A 532 -8.10 -15.05 -8.53
C ARG A 532 -7.10 -13.92 -8.67
N GLN A 533 -5.85 -14.11 -8.25
CA GLN A 533 -4.74 -13.17 -8.47
C GLN A 533 -4.53 -12.90 -9.97
N ARG A 534 -4.39 -13.96 -10.77
CA ARG A 534 -4.20 -13.84 -12.23
C ARG A 534 -5.36 -13.10 -12.89
N ARG A 535 -6.61 -13.37 -12.47
CA ARG A 535 -7.79 -12.71 -13.02
C ARG A 535 -7.79 -11.21 -12.72
N GLN A 536 -7.60 -10.84 -11.45
CA GLN A 536 -7.58 -9.43 -11.05
C GLN A 536 -6.40 -8.66 -11.68
N PHE A 537 -5.23 -9.28 -11.78
CA PHE A 537 -4.08 -8.69 -12.47
C PHE A 537 -4.39 -8.41 -13.96
N LYS A 538 -5.01 -9.38 -14.65
CA LYS A 538 -5.38 -9.24 -16.05
C LYS A 538 -6.47 -8.18 -16.25
N GLU A 539 -7.50 -8.17 -15.41
CA GLU A 539 -8.57 -7.16 -15.44
C GLU A 539 -8.01 -5.74 -15.28
N LEU A 540 -7.12 -5.50 -14.30
CA LEU A 540 -6.48 -4.19 -14.10
C LEU A 540 -5.56 -3.78 -15.26
N THR A 541 -4.83 -4.74 -15.84
CA THR A 541 -3.98 -4.50 -17.01
C THR A 541 -4.83 -4.10 -18.22
N VAL A 542 -5.89 -4.86 -18.53
CA VAL A 542 -6.81 -4.58 -19.64
C VAL A 542 -7.51 -3.24 -19.44
N TYR A 543 -7.97 -2.96 -18.23
CA TYR A 543 -8.58 -1.67 -17.89
C TYR A 543 -7.63 -0.51 -18.14
N THR A 544 -6.38 -0.62 -17.69
CA THR A 544 -5.35 0.41 -17.91
C THR A 544 -5.02 0.59 -19.39
N GLN A 545 -4.94 -0.49 -20.16
CA GLN A 545 -4.73 -0.41 -21.62
C GLN A 545 -5.91 0.28 -22.35
N LYS A 546 -7.15 0.05 -21.91
CA LYS A 546 -8.33 0.75 -22.44
C LYS A 546 -8.25 2.27 -22.18
N LEU A 547 -7.71 2.68 -21.04
CA LEU A 547 -7.45 4.11 -20.76
C LEU A 547 -6.42 4.70 -21.75
N LEU A 548 -5.32 3.99 -22.02
CA LEU A 548 -4.32 4.42 -22.99
C LEU A 548 -4.91 4.60 -24.39
N GLN A 549 -5.72 3.64 -24.86
CA GLN A 549 -6.40 3.72 -26.16
C GLN A 549 -7.33 4.92 -26.28
N THR A 550 -7.95 5.34 -25.17
CA THR A 550 -8.87 6.49 -25.15
C THR A 550 -8.20 7.82 -24.78
N SER A 551 -6.89 7.82 -24.52
CA SER A 551 -6.11 8.97 -24.04
C SER A 551 -6.17 10.17 -25.00
N ALA A 552 -6.16 9.94 -26.32
CA ALA A 552 -6.24 11.01 -27.31
C ALA A 552 -7.55 11.82 -27.19
N LYS A 553 -8.68 11.14 -26.92
CA LYS A 553 -9.98 11.81 -26.69
C LYS A 553 -9.95 12.68 -25.44
N LYS A 554 -9.30 12.19 -24.36
CA LYS A 554 -9.12 12.96 -23.12
C LYS A 554 -8.23 14.18 -23.33
N ARG A 555 -7.12 14.05 -24.08
CA ARG A 555 -6.26 15.19 -24.46
C ARG A 555 -7.01 16.23 -25.29
N ASN A 556 -7.80 15.81 -26.28
CA ASN A 556 -8.60 16.75 -27.08
C ASN A 556 -9.60 17.52 -26.20
N LYS A 557 -10.23 16.86 -25.22
CA LYS A 557 -11.10 17.53 -24.24
C LYS A 557 -10.33 18.53 -23.37
N PHE A 558 -9.12 18.17 -22.91
CA PHE A 558 -8.26 19.04 -22.11
C PHE A 558 -7.86 20.32 -22.88
N TRP A 559 -7.51 20.18 -24.16
CA TRP A 559 -7.13 21.29 -25.04
C TRP A 559 -8.30 22.07 -25.66
N LYS A 560 -9.55 21.80 -25.25
CA LYS A 560 -10.76 22.42 -25.81
C LYS A 560 -10.83 23.94 -25.59
N LYS A 561 -10.22 24.44 -24.50
CA LYS A 561 -10.17 25.88 -24.18
C LYS A 561 -9.06 26.63 -24.94
N ALA A 562 -8.10 25.93 -25.55
CA ALA A 562 -7.05 26.56 -26.34
C ALA A 562 -7.61 27.12 -27.65
N ASN A 563 -7.45 28.44 -27.83
CA ASN A 563 -8.05 29.18 -28.91
C ASN A 563 -7.11 29.26 -30.12
N ARG A 564 -7.45 28.52 -31.18
CA ARG A 564 -6.64 28.40 -32.40
C ARG A 564 -7.07 29.35 -33.53
N LYS A 565 -7.95 30.34 -33.25
CA LYS A 565 -8.51 31.23 -34.28
C LYS A 565 -7.53 32.28 -34.82
N SER A 566 -6.48 32.63 -34.07
CA SER A 566 -5.39 33.51 -34.51
C SER A 566 -4.16 33.35 -33.60
N LEU A 567 -2.98 33.80 -34.05
CA LEU A 567 -1.73 33.72 -33.28
C LEU A 567 -1.86 34.39 -31.90
N LYS A 568 -2.33 35.64 -31.86
CA LYS A 568 -2.54 36.39 -30.60
C LYS A 568 -3.50 35.68 -29.63
N LYS A 569 -4.55 35.03 -30.15
CA LYS A 569 -5.50 34.25 -29.32
C LYS A 569 -4.88 32.94 -28.85
N TRP A 570 -4.05 32.30 -29.68
CA TRP A 570 -3.30 31.11 -29.32
C TRP A 570 -2.30 31.41 -28.21
N GLU A 571 -1.46 32.42 -28.36
CA GLU A 571 -0.48 32.83 -27.34
C GLU A 571 -1.16 33.04 -25.98
N LYS A 572 -2.18 33.90 -25.94
CA LYS A 572 -2.93 34.20 -24.72
C LYS A 572 -3.58 32.96 -24.09
N SER A 573 -4.20 32.10 -24.89
CA SER A 573 -4.89 30.91 -24.38
C SER A 573 -3.94 29.75 -24.05
N SER A 574 -2.76 29.70 -24.66
CA SER A 574 -1.73 28.69 -24.41
C SER A 574 -0.98 28.92 -23.11
N GLN A 575 -0.94 30.16 -22.60
CA GLN A 575 -0.19 30.52 -21.38
C GLN A 575 -0.61 29.66 -20.18
N TRP A 576 -1.93 29.50 -19.95
CA TRP A 576 -2.43 28.63 -18.88
C TRP A 576 -1.92 27.19 -18.97
N TYR A 577 -1.77 26.65 -20.18
CA TYR A 577 -1.25 25.30 -20.38
C TYR A 577 0.27 25.21 -20.12
N ARG A 578 1.01 26.29 -20.40
CA ARG A 578 2.44 26.41 -20.05
C ARG A 578 2.63 26.49 -18.54
N ASP A 579 1.79 27.27 -17.87
CA ASP A 579 1.81 27.37 -16.41
C ASP A 579 1.44 26.01 -15.80
N TYR A 580 0.38 25.36 -16.28
CA TYR A 580 -0.03 24.02 -15.85
C TYR A 580 1.06 22.96 -16.02
N ILE A 581 1.76 22.91 -17.17
CA ILE A 581 2.81 21.90 -17.36
C ILE A 581 3.99 22.15 -16.43
N HIS A 582 4.33 23.41 -16.18
CA HIS A 582 5.46 23.78 -15.34
C HIS A 582 5.16 23.54 -13.84
N GLU A 583 3.96 23.91 -13.40
CA GLU A 583 3.56 23.85 -12.00
C GLU A 583 3.07 22.46 -11.58
N GLU A 584 2.18 21.84 -12.37
CA GLU A 584 1.49 20.60 -11.97
C GLU A 584 2.13 19.32 -12.51
N VAL A 585 2.73 19.37 -13.71
CA VAL A 585 3.30 18.17 -14.37
C VAL A 585 4.78 17.98 -14.03
N PHE A 586 5.61 19.01 -14.22
CA PHE A 586 7.04 18.91 -13.92
C PHE A 586 7.35 19.21 -12.45
N GLY A 587 6.57 20.09 -11.83
CA GLY A 587 6.87 20.67 -10.52
C GLY A 587 7.88 21.82 -10.67
N LYS A 588 7.40 23.06 -10.50
CA LYS A 588 8.23 24.26 -10.67
C LYS A 588 9.34 24.29 -9.62
N LEU A 589 10.59 24.30 -10.08
CA LEU A 589 11.75 24.58 -9.21
C LEU A 589 11.75 26.05 -8.80
N PRO A 590 12.28 26.38 -7.60
CA PRO A 590 12.44 27.77 -7.19
C PRO A 590 13.34 28.51 -8.17
N GLU A 591 13.08 29.81 -8.35
CA GLU A 591 13.92 30.65 -9.19
C GLU A 591 15.36 30.64 -8.66
N PRO A 592 16.38 30.64 -9.55
CA PRO A 592 17.77 30.62 -9.13
C PRO A 592 18.10 31.88 -8.32
N THR A 593 18.40 31.72 -7.04
CA THR A 593 18.77 32.83 -6.15
C THR A 593 20.28 33.07 -6.10
N MET A 594 21.07 32.22 -6.75
CA MET A 594 22.53 32.32 -6.77
C MET A 594 22.99 32.92 -8.10
N PRO A 595 24.01 33.80 -8.10
CA PRO A 595 24.58 34.32 -9.33
C PRO A 595 25.15 33.16 -10.16
N LEU A 596 24.95 33.22 -11.47
CA LEU A 596 25.63 32.33 -12.41
C LEU A 596 27.12 32.61 -12.27
N ASN A 597 27.86 31.67 -11.68
CA ASN A 597 29.31 31.69 -11.58
C ASN A 597 29.89 30.71 -12.60
N PRO A 598 29.73 30.98 -13.92
CA PRO A 598 30.13 30.04 -14.94
C PRO A 598 31.64 29.79 -14.88
N LYS A 599 32.04 28.56 -15.19
CA LYS A 599 33.44 28.16 -15.25
C LYS A 599 33.75 27.57 -16.61
N SER A 600 34.90 27.94 -17.17
CA SER A 600 35.41 27.40 -18.45
C SER A 600 36.66 26.57 -18.22
#